data_AF-A0A8J3BPR0-F1
#
_entry.id   AF-A0A8J3BPR0-F1
#
_cell.length_a   1.000
_cell.length_b   1.000
_cell.length_c   1.000
_cell.angle_alpha   90.00
_cell.angle_beta   90.00
_cell.angle_gamma   90.00
#
_symmetry.space_group_name_H-M   'P 1'
#
loop_
_entity.id
_entity.type
_entity.pdbx_description
1 polymer ?
#
loop_
_entity_poly.entity_id
_entity_poly.type
_entity_poly.pdbx_seq_one_letter_code
_entity_poly.pdbx_strand_id
1 'polypeptide(L)'
;MDTLDDTAADTDPAPTRPCAHCGRPVPQRHAAGRPFRYCRDNDGACQRATRNTRLRQRTSPGLAGHVARTHELVERLEAAADTLAAALDGELSPTGVERQLAQIRAEAAHAVAAAHTERDDARRDADTQRAARTAADATADAARADAAQAADAARRDAADAVQARADRDAAATDAEDARRAAHAADTRAAAARDARDAALADAETAHQQRAAADTLAAAHAATVDELRAALADAHTERDDARAQAHTARTDTQAARTAAADAAEDARRQRAAQADAQADARAATAALAEARADIDALRADLAAAHTDTQTARADHQQARDAHLRAAADAAAATDRAAHLAAALAAAEDRLAPLTAQVSQLAAALASLGGPHPGTPPGRSAPADAPPTA
;
A
#
# COMPACT_ATOMS: atom_id res chain seq x y z
N MET A 1 -150.25 48.22 -34.07
CA MET A 1 -149.50 48.57 -35.29
C MET A 1 -149.58 47.35 -36.20
N ASP A 2 -150.70 47.12 -36.88
CA ASP A 2 -151.53 48.02 -37.71
C ASP A 2 -150.82 48.34 -39.04
N THR A 3 -151.46 48.27 -40.22
CA THR A 3 -152.90 48.10 -40.51
C THR A 3 -153.23 46.87 -41.35
N LEU A 4 -154.46 46.38 -41.17
CA LEU A 4 -155.21 45.60 -42.16
C LEU A 4 -155.90 46.58 -43.14
N ASP A 5 -155.86 46.26 -44.43
CA ASP A 5 -156.76 46.67 -45.52
C ASP A 5 -156.43 45.66 -46.66
N ASP A 6 -157.32 44.92 -47.31
CA ASP A 6 -158.78 44.98 -47.53
C ASP A 6 -159.29 46.10 -48.45
N THR A 7 -158.55 46.34 -49.54
CA THR A 7 -159.11 46.99 -50.73
C THR A 7 -159.86 45.98 -51.60
N ALA A 8 -161.17 46.16 -51.74
CA ALA A 8 -162.03 45.34 -52.59
C ALA A 8 -161.58 45.33 -54.06
N ALA A 9 -161.89 44.23 -54.76
CA ALA A 9 -161.61 44.06 -56.19
C ALA A 9 -162.56 44.90 -57.06
N ASP A 10 -162.26 46.19 -57.21
CA ASP A 10 -162.93 47.06 -58.17
C ASP A 10 -162.74 46.49 -59.59
N THR A 11 -163.84 46.26 -60.29
CA THR A 11 -163.85 45.53 -61.58
C THR A 11 -163.73 46.51 -62.73
N ASP A 12 -162.59 47.21 -62.77
CA ASP A 12 -162.20 48.14 -63.84
C ASP A 12 -162.38 47.48 -65.22
N PRO A 13 -163.20 48.04 -66.13
CA PRO A 13 -163.58 47.38 -67.38
C PRO A 13 -162.37 47.18 -68.30
N ALA A 14 -161.88 45.93 -68.32
CA ALA A 14 -160.65 45.51 -68.98
C ALA A 14 -160.42 46.19 -70.35
N PRO A 15 -159.34 46.98 -70.50
CA PRO A 15 -159.29 48.07 -71.48
C PRO A 15 -159.44 47.54 -72.90
N THR A 16 -160.55 47.89 -73.56
CA THR A 16 -160.85 47.40 -74.90
C THR A 16 -160.16 48.25 -75.97
N ARG A 17 -159.45 47.61 -76.90
CA ARG A 17 -158.94 48.29 -78.11
C ARG A 17 -159.72 47.82 -79.35
N PRO A 18 -160.01 48.69 -80.32
CA PRO A 18 -160.72 48.28 -81.54
C PRO A 18 -159.90 47.27 -82.35
N CYS A 19 -160.55 46.24 -82.89
CA CYS A 19 -159.94 45.25 -83.76
C CYS A 19 -159.41 45.92 -85.04
N ALA A 20 -158.11 45.73 -85.35
CA ALA A 20 -157.42 46.29 -86.52
C ALA A 20 -157.86 45.69 -87.88
N HIS A 21 -159.06 45.11 -87.95
CA HIS A 21 -159.69 44.62 -89.17
C HIS A 21 -161.18 44.98 -89.26
N CYS A 22 -161.92 44.91 -88.15
CA CYS A 22 -163.37 45.11 -88.12
C CYS A 22 -163.86 46.15 -87.09
N GLY A 23 -162.97 46.88 -86.42
CA GLY A 23 -163.30 47.90 -85.42
C GLY A 23 -163.86 47.39 -84.09
N ARG A 24 -164.48 46.22 -84.05
CA ARG A 24 -165.13 45.62 -82.85
C ARG A 24 -164.18 45.64 -81.63
N PRO A 25 -164.64 46.07 -80.44
CA PRO A 25 -163.80 46.14 -79.25
C PRO A 25 -163.24 44.77 -78.87
N VAL A 26 -161.94 44.72 -78.59
CA VAL A 26 -161.20 43.52 -78.17
C VAL A 26 -160.70 43.74 -76.75
N PRO A 27 -161.16 42.97 -75.75
CA PRO A 27 -160.64 43.07 -74.39
C PRO A 27 -159.16 42.70 -74.38
N GLN A 28 -158.33 43.60 -73.84
CA GLN A 28 -156.90 43.35 -73.70
C GLN A 28 -156.60 42.57 -72.42
N ARG A 29 -155.38 42.04 -72.29
CA ARG A 29 -154.88 41.47 -71.04
C ARG A 29 -154.10 42.54 -70.29
N HIS A 30 -154.28 42.60 -68.97
CA HIS A 30 -153.51 43.50 -68.09
C HIS A 30 -152.06 43.01 -67.85
N ALA A 31 -151.74 41.76 -68.25
CA ALA A 31 -150.42 41.17 -68.08
C ALA A 31 -149.42 41.59 -69.17
N ALA A 32 -148.14 41.69 -68.81
CA ALA A 32 -147.04 42.03 -69.72
C ALA A 32 -146.97 41.05 -70.91
N GLY A 33 -147.29 41.55 -72.11
CA GLY A 33 -147.34 40.78 -73.34
C GLY A 33 -147.87 41.60 -74.50
N ARG A 34 -147.72 41.10 -75.73
CA ARG A 34 -148.10 41.85 -76.94
C ARG A 34 -149.63 42.03 -77.02
N PRO A 35 -150.14 43.28 -77.10
CA PRO A 35 -151.59 43.55 -77.19
C PRO A 35 -152.30 42.81 -78.33
N PHE A 36 -153.54 42.38 -78.07
CA PHE A 36 -154.41 41.71 -79.04
C PHE A 36 -154.92 42.72 -80.08
N ARG A 37 -154.28 42.74 -81.26
CA ARG A 37 -154.69 43.58 -82.41
C ARG A 37 -155.97 43.10 -83.12
N TYR A 38 -156.47 41.89 -82.86
CA TYR A 38 -157.63 41.31 -83.57
C TYR A 38 -158.58 40.61 -82.59
N CYS A 39 -159.90 40.65 -82.88
CA CYS A 39 -160.91 39.96 -82.07
C CYS A 39 -160.76 38.43 -82.18
N ARG A 40 -161.01 37.72 -81.06
CA ARG A 40 -160.88 36.26 -80.99
C ARG A 40 -162.19 35.54 -81.29
N ASP A 41 -163.29 36.17 -80.91
CA ASP A 41 -164.72 35.80 -80.89
C ASP A 41 -165.37 35.51 -82.27
N ASN A 42 -164.55 35.21 -83.27
CA ASN A 42 -164.94 34.78 -84.61
C ASN A 42 -163.89 33.76 -85.12
N ASP A 43 -163.45 32.85 -84.25
CA ASP A 43 -162.34 31.90 -84.44
C ASP A 43 -161.04 32.50 -84.98
N GLY A 44 -160.75 33.78 -84.72
CA GLY A 44 -159.63 34.49 -85.34
C GLY A 44 -159.80 34.75 -86.85
N ALA A 45 -161.02 34.73 -87.39
CA ALA A 45 -161.33 35.04 -88.79
C ALA A 45 -160.82 36.42 -89.20
N CYS A 46 -160.84 37.43 -88.32
CA CYS A 46 -160.25 38.74 -88.59
C CYS A 46 -158.73 38.69 -88.78
N GLN A 47 -158.04 37.81 -88.03
CA GLN A 47 -156.60 37.56 -88.20
C GLN A 47 -156.33 36.76 -89.49
N ARG A 48 -157.16 35.75 -89.82
CA ARG A 48 -157.09 35.00 -91.09
C ARG A 48 -157.35 35.90 -92.29
N ALA A 49 -158.37 36.76 -92.23
CA ALA A 49 -158.70 37.71 -93.28
C ALA A 49 -157.56 38.70 -93.51
N THR A 50 -157.03 39.32 -92.45
CA THR A 50 -155.86 40.22 -92.56
C THR A 50 -154.62 39.49 -93.10
N ARG A 51 -154.37 38.24 -92.67
CA ARG A 51 -153.29 37.40 -93.23
C ARG A 51 -153.52 37.11 -94.72
N ASN A 52 -154.74 36.78 -95.13
CA ASN A 52 -155.08 36.49 -96.53
C ASN A 52 -155.03 37.74 -97.41
N THR A 53 -155.42 38.92 -96.90
CA THR A 53 -155.27 40.19 -97.61
C THR A 53 -153.80 40.52 -97.82
N ARG A 54 -152.97 40.44 -96.77
CA ARG A 54 -151.50 40.60 -96.88
C ARG A 54 -150.89 39.58 -97.84
N LEU A 55 -151.32 38.31 -97.78
CA LEU A 55 -150.84 37.27 -98.70
C LEU A 55 -151.19 37.59 -100.16
N ARG A 56 -152.45 37.90 -100.47
CA ARG A 56 -152.90 38.31 -101.82
C ARG A 56 -152.15 39.55 -102.32
N GLN A 57 -151.88 40.52 -101.46
CA GLN A 57 -151.10 41.71 -101.79
C GLN A 57 -149.64 41.35 -102.12
N ARG A 58 -148.97 40.53 -101.28
CA ARG A 58 -147.60 40.02 -101.54
C ARG A 58 -147.49 39.22 -102.84
N THR A 59 -148.50 38.40 -103.15
CA THR A 59 -148.51 37.50 -104.33
C THR A 59 -149.18 38.11 -105.56
N SER A 60 -149.63 39.37 -105.51
CA SER A 60 -150.21 40.03 -106.68
C SER A 60 -149.14 40.23 -107.76
N PRO A 61 -149.39 39.86 -109.03
CA PRO A 61 -148.49 40.23 -110.11
C PRO A 61 -148.49 41.74 -110.35
N GLY A 62 -147.47 42.23 -111.06
CA GLY A 62 -147.35 43.63 -111.47
C GLY A 62 -146.90 44.60 -110.35
N LEU A 63 -147.29 45.87 -110.50
CA LEU A 63 -146.85 46.99 -109.65
C LEU A 63 -147.30 46.83 -108.19
N ALA A 64 -148.56 46.43 -107.96
CA ALA A 64 -149.16 46.35 -106.63
C ALA A 64 -148.41 45.39 -105.68
N GLY A 65 -147.96 44.24 -106.19
CA GLY A 65 -147.16 43.30 -105.39
C GLY A 65 -145.73 43.78 -105.13
N HIS A 66 -145.17 44.63 -105.99
CA HIS A 66 -143.90 45.29 -105.71
C HIS A 66 -144.06 46.35 -104.63
N VAL A 67 -145.09 47.19 -104.70
CA VAL A 67 -145.42 48.18 -103.65
C VAL A 67 -145.68 47.51 -102.30
N ALA A 68 -146.38 46.36 -102.28
CA ALA A 68 -146.56 45.58 -101.05
C ALA A 68 -145.23 45.08 -100.47
N ARG A 69 -144.31 44.57 -101.32
CA ARG A 69 -142.99 44.07 -100.87
C ARG A 69 -142.05 45.19 -100.44
N THR A 70 -142.08 46.37 -101.08
CA THR A 70 -141.27 47.52 -100.64
C THR A 70 -141.81 48.10 -99.32
N HIS A 71 -143.13 48.21 -99.15
CA HIS A 71 -143.72 48.63 -97.88
C HIS A 71 -143.35 47.66 -96.72
N GLU A 72 -143.32 46.35 -96.96
CA GLU A 72 -142.85 45.37 -95.96
C GLU A 72 -141.33 45.30 -95.79
N LEU A 73 -140.55 45.97 -96.66
CA LEU A 73 -139.14 46.25 -96.41
C LEU A 73 -139.00 47.51 -95.55
N VAL A 74 -139.84 48.54 -95.80
CA VAL A 74 -139.95 49.74 -94.98
C VAL A 74 -140.41 49.41 -93.54
N GLU A 75 -141.50 48.64 -93.33
CA GLU A 75 -141.91 48.16 -91.98
C GLU A 75 -140.76 47.47 -91.21
N ARG A 76 -139.80 46.84 -91.92
CA ARG A 76 -138.63 46.17 -91.33
C ARG A 76 -137.43 47.09 -91.12
N LEU A 77 -137.22 48.07 -91.99
CA LEU A 77 -136.19 49.11 -91.82
C LEU A 77 -136.58 50.06 -90.68
N GLU A 78 -137.87 50.40 -90.56
CA GLU A 78 -138.44 51.14 -89.43
C GLU A 78 -138.24 50.35 -88.13
N ALA A 79 -138.65 49.08 -88.06
CA ALA A 79 -138.44 48.26 -86.86
C ALA A 79 -136.96 48.04 -86.51
N ALA A 80 -136.07 47.99 -87.49
CA ALA A 80 -134.62 47.94 -87.27
C ALA A 80 -134.07 49.31 -86.79
N ALA A 81 -134.58 50.41 -87.33
CA ALA A 81 -134.23 51.77 -86.88
C ALA A 81 -134.73 52.03 -85.45
N ASP A 82 -135.95 51.61 -85.10
CA ASP A 82 -136.49 51.65 -83.73
C ASP A 82 -135.61 50.84 -82.77
N THR A 83 -135.17 49.64 -83.19
CA THR A 83 -134.29 48.78 -82.37
C THR A 83 -132.91 49.40 -82.19
N LEU A 84 -132.34 49.98 -83.26
CA LEU A 84 -131.06 50.70 -83.19
C LEU A 84 -131.18 52.00 -82.38
N ALA A 85 -132.29 52.72 -82.49
CA ALA A 85 -132.55 53.92 -81.70
C ALA A 85 -132.72 53.60 -80.22
N ALA A 86 -133.43 52.52 -79.86
CA ALA A 86 -133.56 52.06 -78.48
C ALA A 86 -132.23 51.53 -77.91
N ALA A 87 -131.37 50.92 -78.73
CA ALA A 87 -130.02 50.52 -78.32
C ALA A 87 -129.08 51.74 -78.17
N LEU A 88 -129.15 52.71 -79.09
CA LEU A 88 -128.39 53.95 -79.02
C LEU A 88 -128.84 54.80 -77.83
N ASP A 89 -130.13 54.91 -77.54
CA ASP A 89 -130.63 55.56 -76.32
C ASP A 89 -130.20 54.77 -75.07
N GLY A 90 -130.24 53.44 -75.10
CA GLY A 90 -129.78 52.56 -74.02
C GLY A 90 -128.30 52.74 -73.62
N GLU A 91 -127.44 53.21 -74.53
CA GLU A 91 -126.01 53.46 -74.29
C GLU A 91 -125.59 54.94 -74.29
N LEU A 92 -126.29 55.81 -75.03
CA LEU A 92 -125.98 57.25 -75.17
C LEU A 92 -126.91 58.17 -74.38
N SER A 93 -128.01 57.66 -73.80
CA SER A 93 -128.75 58.40 -72.77
C SER A 93 -127.83 58.71 -71.58
N PRO A 94 -128.10 59.77 -70.81
CA PRO A 94 -127.34 60.07 -69.60
C PRO A 94 -127.22 58.86 -68.66
N THR A 95 -128.31 58.10 -68.51
CA THR A 95 -128.36 56.85 -67.73
C THR A 95 -127.51 55.71 -68.29
N GLY A 96 -127.40 55.58 -69.61
CA GLY A 96 -126.52 54.60 -70.26
C GLY A 96 -125.04 54.93 -70.02
N VAL A 97 -124.67 56.19 -70.25
CA VAL A 97 -123.31 56.70 -70.02
C VAL A 97 -122.93 56.67 -68.54
N GLU A 98 -123.83 57.02 -67.62
CA GLU A 98 -123.60 56.90 -66.17
C GLU A 98 -123.38 55.45 -65.73
N ARG A 99 -124.12 54.49 -66.30
CA ARG A 99 -123.91 53.05 -66.06
C ARG A 99 -122.54 52.58 -66.55
N GLN A 100 -122.14 52.97 -67.78
CA GLN A 100 -120.81 52.67 -68.31
C GLN A 100 -119.70 53.30 -67.45
N LEU A 101 -119.84 54.58 -67.07
CA LEU A 101 -118.88 55.25 -66.20
C LEU A 101 -118.81 54.64 -64.79
N ALA A 102 -119.93 54.16 -64.24
CA ALA A 102 -119.97 53.43 -62.98
C ALA A 102 -119.24 52.07 -63.08
N GLN A 103 -119.43 51.33 -64.17
CA GLN A 103 -118.70 50.09 -64.45
C GLN A 103 -117.19 50.35 -64.58
N ILE A 104 -116.77 51.31 -65.41
CA ILE A 104 -115.35 51.65 -65.60
C ILE A 104 -114.71 52.12 -64.28
N ARG A 105 -115.45 52.87 -63.44
CA ARG A 105 -114.99 53.26 -62.10
C ARG A 105 -114.85 52.05 -61.16
N ALA A 106 -115.75 51.07 -61.22
CA ALA A 106 -115.66 49.85 -60.43
C ALA A 106 -114.47 48.98 -60.88
N GLU A 107 -114.30 48.77 -62.18
CA GLU A 107 -113.16 48.04 -62.78
C GLU A 107 -111.83 48.72 -62.44
N ALA A 108 -111.74 50.04 -62.54
CA ALA A 108 -110.56 50.81 -62.13
C ALA A 108 -110.30 50.72 -60.62
N ALA A 109 -111.33 50.77 -59.78
CA ALA A 109 -111.20 50.61 -58.33
C ALA A 109 -110.70 49.20 -57.96
N HIS A 110 -111.20 48.15 -58.63
CA HIS A 110 -110.70 46.79 -58.48
C HIS A 110 -109.24 46.65 -58.92
N ALA A 111 -108.85 47.24 -60.06
CA ALA A 111 -107.47 47.24 -60.53
C ALA A 111 -106.51 47.96 -59.55
N VAL A 112 -106.92 49.10 -58.98
CA VAL A 112 -106.14 49.82 -57.97
C VAL A 112 -106.05 49.03 -56.65
N ALA A 113 -107.13 48.36 -56.23
CA ALA A 113 -107.12 47.50 -55.05
C ALA A 113 -106.20 46.27 -55.23
N ALA A 114 -106.20 45.65 -56.41
CA ALA A 114 -105.29 44.57 -56.76
C ALA A 114 -103.82 45.05 -56.73
N ALA A 115 -103.50 46.15 -57.42
CA ALA A 115 -102.15 46.71 -57.45
C ALA A 115 -101.64 47.16 -56.06
N HIS A 116 -102.52 47.61 -55.16
CA HIS A 116 -102.15 47.87 -53.76
C HIS A 116 -101.91 46.59 -52.97
N THR A 117 -102.70 45.54 -53.20
CA THR A 117 -102.50 44.22 -52.58
C THR A 117 -101.15 43.63 -53.00
N GLU A 118 -100.90 43.53 -54.31
CA GLU A 118 -99.63 43.04 -54.89
C GLU A 118 -98.42 43.82 -54.38
N ARG A 119 -98.50 45.15 -54.32
CA ARG A 119 -97.43 46.01 -53.78
C ARG A 119 -97.15 45.72 -52.31
N ASP A 120 -98.18 45.51 -51.51
CA ASP A 120 -98.03 45.32 -50.07
C ASP A 120 -97.69 43.87 -49.69
N ASP A 121 -98.01 42.88 -50.54
CA ASP A 121 -97.42 41.54 -50.51
C ASP A 121 -95.94 41.57 -50.89
N ALA A 122 -95.57 42.20 -52.01
CA ALA A 122 -94.17 42.34 -52.42
C ALA A 122 -93.31 43.07 -51.36
N ARG A 123 -93.92 43.96 -50.55
CA ARG A 123 -93.28 44.55 -49.36
C ARG A 123 -93.10 43.54 -48.24
N ARG A 124 -94.15 42.80 -47.86
CA ARG A 124 -94.09 41.71 -46.86
C ARG A 124 -93.03 40.66 -47.21
N ASP A 125 -92.96 40.26 -48.47
CA ASP A 125 -91.95 39.32 -48.96
C ASP A 125 -90.54 39.91 -48.87
N ALA A 126 -90.35 41.18 -49.26
CA ALA A 126 -89.06 41.84 -49.17
C ALA A 126 -88.59 42.04 -47.72
N ASP A 127 -89.50 42.32 -46.78
CA ASP A 127 -89.20 42.38 -45.34
C ASP A 127 -88.89 41.00 -44.75
N THR A 128 -89.64 39.96 -45.15
CA THR A 128 -89.37 38.58 -44.76
C THR A 128 -88.00 38.11 -45.26
N GLN A 129 -87.65 38.43 -46.51
CA GLN A 129 -86.33 38.14 -47.07
C GLN A 129 -85.20 38.94 -46.40
N ARG A 130 -85.45 40.20 -46.00
CA ARG A 130 -84.49 40.99 -45.19
C ARG A 130 -84.24 40.32 -43.85
N ALA A 131 -85.31 40.01 -43.10
CA ALA A 131 -85.22 39.36 -41.79
C ALA A 131 -84.51 38.00 -41.87
N ALA A 132 -84.83 37.18 -42.88
CA ALA A 132 -84.19 35.89 -43.11
C ALA A 132 -82.68 36.02 -43.40
N ARG A 133 -82.25 37.03 -44.16
CA ARG A 133 -80.82 37.32 -44.38
C ARG A 133 -80.13 37.75 -43.09
N THR A 134 -80.67 38.73 -42.37
CA THR A 134 -80.09 39.19 -41.10
C THR A 134 -79.99 38.06 -40.06
N ALA A 135 -80.96 37.14 -40.01
CA ALA A 135 -80.88 35.96 -39.16
C ALA A 135 -79.79 34.96 -39.62
N ALA A 136 -79.64 34.74 -40.92
CA ALA A 136 -78.59 33.89 -41.48
C ALA A 136 -77.19 34.49 -41.26
N ASP A 137 -77.02 35.80 -41.47
CA ASP A 137 -75.76 36.53 -41.24
C ASP A 137 -75.36 36.47 -39.76
N ALA A 138 -76.30 36.73 -38.84
CA ALA A 138 -76.07 36.62 -37.40
C ALA A 138 -75.72 35.18 -36.96
N THR A 139 -76.33 34.17 -37.59
CA THR A 139 -76.01 32.75 -37.35
C THR A 139 -74.60 32.40 -37.86
N ALA A 140 -74.21 32.95 -39.03
CA ALA A 140 -72.89 32.75 -39.59
C ALA A 140 -71.79 33.45 -38.76
N ASP A 141 -72.05 34.65 -38.24
CA ASP A 141 -71.11 35.36 -37.37
C ASP A 141 -70.99 34.73 -35.97
N ALA A 142 -72.09 34.19 -35.40
CA ALA A 142 -72.02 33.35 -34.21
C ALA A 142 -71.15 32.11 -34.45
N ALA A 143 -71.40 31.36 -35.53
CA ALA A 143 -70.60 30.17 -35.87
C ALA A 143 -69.12 30.49 -36.15
N ARG A 144 -68.81 31.68 -36.71
CA ARG A 144 -67.43 32.18 -36.85
C ARG A 144 -66.78 32.50 -35.50
N ALA A 145 -67.52 33.12 -34.58
CA ALA A 145 -67.04 33.42 -33.24
C ALA A 145 -66.77 32.15 -32.43
N ASP A 146 -67.68 31.18 -32.46
CA ASP A 146 -67.53 29.88 -31.79
C ASP A 146 -66.33 29.10 -32.37
N ALA A 147 -66.18 29.07 -33.69
CA ALA A 147 -65.03 28.45 -34.34
C ALA A 147 -63.69 29.14 -33.99
N ALA A 148 -63.68 30.47 -33.87
CA ALA A 148 -62.50 31.21 -33.42
C ALA A 148 -62.15 30.90 -31.95
N GLN A 149 -63.14 30.89 -31.05
CA GLN A 149 -62.96 30.53 -29.65
C GLN A 149 -62.46 29.09 -29.48
N ALA A 150 -63.01 28.14 -30.23
CA ALA A 150 -62.55 26.75 -30.25
C ALA A 150 -61.11 26.62 -30.77
N ALA A 151 -60.74 27.39 -31.80
CA ALA A 151 -59.37 27.42 -32.30
C ALA A 151 -58.39 28.07 -31.31
N ASP A 152 -58.81 29.07 -30.54
CA ASP A 152 -58.02 29.65 -29.44
C ASP A 152 -57.90 28.73 -28.22
N ALA A 153 -58.93 27.95 -27.91
CA ALA A 153 -58.84 26.89 -26.90
C ALA A 153 -57.82 25.82 -27.32
N ALA A 154 -57.98 25.25 -28.52
CA ALA A 154 -57.05 24.26 -29.06
C ALA A 154 -55.60 24.78 -29.18
N ARG A 155 -55.40 26.10 -29.42
CA ARG A 155 -54.06 26.72 -29.38
C ARG A 155 -53.46 26.74 -27.96
N ARG A 156 -54.26 27.06 -26.92
CA ARG A 156 -53.81 27.02 -25.52
C ARG A 156 -53.53 25.59 -25.09
N ASP A 157 -54.47 24.67 -25.31
CA ASP A 157 -54.32 23.25 -24.97
C ASP A 157 -53.07 22.63 -25.61
N ALA A 158 -52.76 23.01 -26.86
CA ALA A 158 -51.55 22.59 -27.55
C ALA A 158 -50.26 23.23 -26.97
N ALA A 159 -50.29 24.49 -26.56
CA ALA A 159 -49.16 25.16 -25.91
C ALA A 159 -48.88 24.56 -24.52
N ASP A 160 -49.92 24.36 -23.71
CA ASP A 160 -49.84 23.73 -22.39
C ASP A 160 -49.34 22.28 -22.52
N ALA A 161 -49.79 21.53 -23.54
CA ALA A 161 -49.30 20.18 -23.83
C ALA A 161 -47.86 20.12 -24.41
N VAL A 162 -47.29 21.25 -24.85
CA VAL A 162 -45.87 21.37 -25.20
C VAL A 162 -45.06 21.75 -23.95
N GLN A 163 -45.52 22.70 -23.14
CA GLN A 163 -44.86 23.06 -21.87
C GLN A 163 -44.79 21.85 -20.94
N ALA A 164 -45.90 21.13 -20.75
CA ALA A 164 -45.96 19.90 -19.97
C ALA A 164 -45.23 18.69 -20.61
N ARG A 165 -44.56 18.85 -21.77
CA ARG A 165 -43.51 17.92 -22.25
C ARG A 165 -42.14 18.43 -21.83
N ALA A 166 -41.82 19.69 -22.13
CA ALA A 166 -40.56 20.33 -21.73
C ALA A 166 -40.29 20.20 -20.22
N ASP A 167 -41.30 20.39 -19.37
CA ASP A 167 -41.19 20.25 -17.91
C ASP A 167 -40.86 18.80 -17.49
N ARG A 168 -41.38 17.80 -18.21
CA ARG A 168 -41.09 16.38 -17.96
C ARG A 168 -39.72 15.97 -18.49
N ASP A 169 -39.32 16.49 -19.65
CA ASP A 169 -38.01 16.22 -20.24
C ASP A 169 -36.88 16.87 -19.41
N ALA A 170 -37.13 18.07 -18.87
CA ALA A 170 -36.28 18.71 -17.86
C ALA A 170 -36.20 17.88 -16.57
N ALA A 171 -37.35 17.52 -15.96
CA ALA A 171 -37.36 16.71 -14.74
C ALA A 171 -36.74 15.30 -14.93
N ALA A 172 -36.82 14.72 -16.13
CA ALA A 172 -36.14 13.48 -16.47
C ALA A 172 -34.61 13.67 -16.52
N THR A 173 -34.14 14.79 -17.07
CA THR A 173 -32.72 15.19 -17.13
C THR A 173 -32.18 15.43 -15.71
N ASP A 174 -32.87 16.23 -14.89
CA ASP A 174 -32.51 16.47 -13.49
C ASP A 174 -32.43 15.16 -12.68
N ALA A 175 -33.37 14.25 -12.91
CA ALA A 175 -33.38 12.94 -12.27
C ALA A 175 -32.23 12.02 -12.76
N GLU A 176 -31.76 12.17 -14.00
CA GLU A 176 -30.54 11.51 -14.46
C GLU A 176 -29.28 12.11 -13.83
N ASP A 177 -29.16 13.43 -13.76
CA ASP A 177 -27.99 14.07 -13.14
C ASP A 177 -27.92 13.82 -11.63
N ALA A 178 -29.07 13.74 -10.95
CA ALA A 178 -29.15 13.26 -9.57
C ALA A 178 -28.63 11.81 -9.44
N ARG A 179 -29.00 10.91 -10.37
CA ARG A 179 -28.48 9.53 -10.40
C ARG A 179 -26.98 9.47 -10.69
N ARG A 180 -26.48 10.28 -11.64
CA ARG A 180 -25.04 10.41 -11.98
C ARG A 180 -24.25 10.92 -10.76
N ALA A 181 -24.75 11.95 -10.09
CA ALA A 181 -24.13 12.54 -8.91
C ALA A 181 -24.09 11.57 -7.73
N ALA A 182 -25.19 10.84 -7.46
CA ALA A 182 -25.26 9.82 -6.41
C ALA A 182 -24.24 8.69 -6.66
N HIS A 183 -24.23 8.09 -7.85
CA HIS A 183 -23.28 7.04 -8.20
C HIS A 183 -21.81 7.49 -8.14
N ALA A 184 -21.54 8.74 -8.53
CA ALA A 184 -20.22 9.35 -8.38
C ALA A 184 -19.84 9.63 -6.91
N ALA A 185 -20.81 9.83 -6.01
CA ALA A 185 -20.58 9.93 -4.57
C ALA A 185 -20.33 8.55 -3.93
N ASP A 186 -21.09 7.53 -4.31
CA ASP A 186 -20.89 6.14 -3.86
C ASP A 186 -19.51 5.60 -4.26
N THR A 187 -19.09 5.86 -5.50
CA THR A 187 -17.75 5.49 -5.99
C THR A 187 -16.65 6.19 -5.20
N ARG A 188 -16.83 7.48 -4.86
CA ARG A 188 -15.90 8.23 -3.99
C ARG A 188 -15.89 7.69 -2.56
N ALA A 189 -17.05 7.30 -2.02
CA ALA A 189 -17.15 6.71 -0.70
C ALA A 189 -16.56 5.29 -0.62
N ALA A 190 -16.59 4.52 -1.71
CA ALA A 190 -15.87 3.26 -1.84
C ALA A 190 -14.35 3.49 -1.82
N ALA A 191 -13.82 4.29 -2.75
CA ALA A 191 -12.40 4.59 -2.81
C ALA A 191 -11.84 5.20 -1.50
N ALA A 192 -12.64 5.97 -0.76
CA ALA A 192 -12.27 6.50 0.55
C ALA A 192 -12.21 5.43 1.67
N ARG A 193 -13.02 4.37 1.58
CA ARG A 193 -12.91 3.20 2.47
C ARG A 193 -11.69 2.37 2.11
N ASP A 194 -11.49 2.09 0.83
CA ASP A 194 -10.36 1.29 0.33
C ASP A 194 -9.02 1.96 0.69
N ALA A 195 -8.92 3.28 0.54
CA ALA A 195 -7.74 4.06 0.92
C ALA A 195 -7.51 4.12 2.45
N ARG A 196 -8.58 4.17 3.25
CA ARG A 196 -8.49 4.06 4.72
C ARG A 196 -7.97 2.69 5.13
N ASP A 197 -8.48 1.63 4.52
CA ASP A 197 -8.17 0.26 4.90
C ASP A 197 -6.76 -0.14 4.45
N ALA A 198 -6.29 0.37 3.31
CA ALA A 198 -4.87 0.34 2.94
C ALA A 198 -3.99 1.09 3.96
N ALA A 199 -4.35 2.32 4.34
CA ALA A 199 -3.58 3.10 5.32
C ALA A 199 -3.53 2.45 6.72
N LEU A 200 -4.56 1.67 7.10
CA LEU A 200 -4.55 0.86 8.32
C LEU A 200 -3.59 -0.34 8.20
N ALA A 201 -3.58 -1.03 7.06
CA ALA A 201 -2.63 -2.12 6.80
C ALA A 201 -1.16 -1.64 6.74
N ASP A 202 -0.92 -0.47 6.15
CA ASP A 202 0.39 0.19 6.15
C ASP A 202 0.81 0.58 7.58
N ALA A 203 -0.11 1.11 8.39
CA ALA A 203 0.15 1.46 9.78
C ALA A 203 0.45 0.24 10.65
N GLU A 204 -0.27 -0.87 10.47
CA GLU A 204 0.02 -2.14 11.15
C GLU A 204 1.39 -2.70 10.72
N THR A 205 1.66 -2.73 9.41
CA THR A 205 2.96 -3.15 8.87
C THR A 205 4.11 -2.33 9.46
N ALA A 206 3.95 -1.01 9.54
CA ALA A 206 4.92 -0.11 10.13
C ALA A 206 4.99 -0.22 11.68
N HIS A 207 3.99 -0.79 12.36
CA HIS A 207 4.08 -1.14 13.78
C HIS A 207 4.84 -2.46 13.97
N GLN A 208 4.55 -3.48 13.16
CA GLN A 208 5.25 -4.77 13.17
C GLN A 208 6.75 -4.59 12.87
N GLN A 209 7.10 -3.76 11.88
CA GLN A 209 8.49 -3.40 11.56
C GLN A 209 9.20 -2.70 12.73
N ARG A 210 8.52 -1.80 13.44
CA ARG A 210 9.08 -1.15 14.64
C ARG A 210 9.32 -2.14 15.77
N ALA A 211 8.33 -2.97 16.10
CA ALA A 211 8.49 -4.00 17.12
C ALA A 211 9.63 -5.00 16.80
N ALA A 212 9.81 -5.35 15.52
CA ALA A 212 10.95 -6.16 15.08
C ALA A 212 12.30 -5.42 15.22
N ALA A 213 12.35 -4.13 14.88
CA ALA A 213 13.55 -3.31 15.06
C ALA A 213 13.91 -3.11 16.54
N ASP A 214 12.91 -2.87 17.41
CA ASP A 214 13.08 -2.76 18.87
C ASP A 214 13.59 -4.08 19.47
N THR A 215 13.05 -5.22 19.00
CA THR A 215 13.52 -6.56 19.39
C THR A 215 14.97 -6.81 18.97
N LEU A 216 15.34 -6.42 17.74
CA LEU A 216 16.71 -6.53 17.23
C LEU A 216 17.67 -5.60 17.99
N ALA A 217 17.24 -4.38 18.33
CA ALA A 217 18.02 -3.44 19.14
C ALA A 217 18.26 -3.97 20.56
N ALA A 218 17.24 -4.57 21.19
CA ALA A 218 17.37 -5.22 22.49
C ALA A 218 18.33 -6.43 22.44
N ALA A 219 18.25 -7.25 21.40
CA ALA A 219 19.18 -8.36 21.18
C ALA A 219 20.62 -7.87 20.99
N HIS A 220 20.84 -6.84 20.17
CA HIS A 220 22.16 -6.23 20.00
C HIS A 220 22.71 -5.60 21.29
N ALA A 221 21.86 -4.96 22.10
CA ALA A 221 22.28 -4.43 23.40
C ALA A 221 22.76 -5.57 24.32
N ALA A 222 22.00 -6.66 24.42
CA ALA A 222 22.38 -7.83 25.20
C ALA A 222 23.71 -8.45 24.72
N THR A 223 23.91 -8.63 23.39
CA THR A 223 25.19 -9.11 22.85
C THR A 223 26.35 -8.15 23.13
N VAL A 224 26.12 -6.83 23.12
CA VAL A 224 27.16 -5.84 23.45
C VAL A 224 27.53 -5.90 24.94
N ASP A 225 26.57 -6.11 25.84
CA ASP A 225 26.85 -6.27 27.27
C ASP A 225 27.49 -7.61 27.63
N GLU A 226 27.12 -8.70 26.93
CA GLU A 226 27.80 -10.00 27.01
C GLU A 226 29.26 -9.90 26.53
N LEU A 227 29.52 -9.20 25.41
CA LEU A 227 30.87 -8.93 24.91
C LEU A 227 31.67 -8.01 25.85
N ARG A 228 31.03 -7.08 26.56
CA ARG A 228 31.67 -6.25 27.60
C ARG A 228 32.07 -7.08 28.82
N ALA A 229 31.21 -8.00 29.26
CA ALA A 229 31.51 -8.92 30.35
C ALA A 229 32.71 -9.82 29.98
N ALA A 230 32.64 -10.51 28.84
CA ALA A 230 33.72 -11.37 28.36
C ALA A 230 35.06 -10.62 28.17
N LEU A 231 35.03 -9.34 27.76
CA LEU A 231 36.23 -8.49 27.68
C LEU A 231 36.79 -8.12 29.06
N ALA A 232 35.93 -7.88 30.05
CA ALA A 232 36.34 -7.62 31.43
C ALA A 232 36.93 -8.87 32.10
N ASP A 233 36.33 -10.04 31.88
CA ASP A 233 36.84 -11.33 32.33
C ASP A 233 38.21 -11.62 31.69
N ALA A 234 38.34 -11.49 30.37
CA ALA A 234 39.62 -11.65 29.67
C ALA A 234 40.69 -10.60 30.06
N HIS A 235 40.29 -9.42 30.56
CA HIS A 235 41.23 -8.47 31.17
C HIS A 235 41.68 -8.90 32.56
N THR A 236 40.79 -9.49 33.35
CA THR A 236 41.11 -10.07 34.66
C THR A 236 42.06 -11.27 34.50
N GLU A 237 41.72 -12.24 33.66
CA GLU A 237 42.59 -13.40 33.35
C GLU A 237 43.98 -12.98 32.86
N ARG A 238 44.06 -11.97 31.98
CA ARG A 238 45.32 -11.41 31.48
C ARG A 238 46.18 -10.83 32.61
N ASP A 239 45.57 -10.11 33.54
CA ASP A 239 46.30 -9.43 34.61
C ASP A 239 46.65 -10.38 35.77
N ASP A 240 45.83 -11.39 36.04
CA ASP A 240 46.20 -12.55 36.87
C ASP A 240 47.36 -13.34 36.24
N ALA A 241 47.30 -13.65 34.94
CA ALA A 241 48.40 -14.31 34.24
C ALA A 241 49.69 -13.48 34.25
N ARG A 242 49.60 -12.14 34.24
CA ARG A 242 50.74 -11.23 34.43
C ARG A 242 51.26 -11.26 35.86
N ALA A 243 50.39 -11.30 36.87
CA ALA A 243 50.78 -11.44 38.27
C ALA A 243 51.50 -12.78 38.51
N GLN A 244 50.92 -13.89 38.03
CA GLN A 244 51.55 -15.21 38.06
C GLN A 244 52.90 -15.24 37.33
N ALA A 245 52.99 -14.63 36.13
CA ALA A 245 54.24 -14.53 35.40
C ALA A 245 55.28 -13.60 36.06
N HIS A 246 54.85 -12.62 36.87
CA HIS A 246 55.74 -11.81 37.69
C HIS A 246 56.27 -12.63 38.89
N THR A 247 55.38 -13.30 39.62
CA THR A 247 55.72 -14.21 40.73
C THR A 247 56.68 -15.32 40.27
N ALA A 248 56.38 -16.01 39.18
CA ALA A 248 57.26 -17.04 38.62
C ALA A 248 58.66 -16.50 38.23
N ARG A 249 58.77 -15.21 37.86
CA ARG A 249 60.07 -14.55 37.61
C ARG A 249 60.79 -14.22 38.92
N THR A 250 60.10 -13.70 39.94
CA THR A 250 60.72 -13.45 41.26
C THR A 250 61.18 -14.75 41.90
N ASP A 251 60.39 -15.81 41.81
CA ASP A 251 60.72 -17.14 42.34
C ASP A 251 61.90 -17.77 41.58
N THR A 252 61.90 -17.66 40.24
CA THR A 252 63.05 -18.08 39.41
C THR A 252 64.31 -17.29 39.77
N GLN A 253 64.20 -16.00 40.09
CA GLN A 253 65.34 -15.17 40.47
C GLN A 253 65.83 -15.49 41.89
N ALA A 254 64.93 -15.69 42.85
CA ALA A 254 65.27 -16.15 44.20
C ALA A 254 65.94 -17.54 44.18
N ALA A 255 65.42 -18.47 43.38
CA ALA A 255 66.02 -19.79 43.17
C ALA A 255 67.42 -19.70 42.51
N ARG A 256 67.64 -18.75 41.59
CA ARG A 256 68.98 -18.49 41.01
C ARG A 256 69.96 -17.92 42.03
N THR A 257 69.52 -17.00 42.89
CA THR A 257 70.34 -16.48 44.00
C THR A 257 70.70 -17.61 44.97
N ALA A 258 69.70 -18.35 45.47
CA ALA A 258 69.94 -19.48 46.37
C ALA A 258 70.84 -20.58 45.75
N ALA A 259 70.74 -20.83 44.44
CA ALA A 259 71.63 -21.74 43.73
C ALA A 259 73.07 -21.20 43.59
N ALA A 260 73.24 -19.87 43.47
CA ALA A 260 74.56 -19.23 43.47
C ALA A 260 75.20 -19.26 44.88
N ASP A 261 74.42 -18.99 45.92
CA ASP A 261 74.86 -19.06 47.32
C ASP A 261 75.25 -20.50 47.69
N ALA A 262 74.42 -21.49 47.34
CA ALA A 262 74.73 -22.91 47.54
C ALA A 262 75.95 -23.39 46.73
N ALA A 263 76.19 -22.81 45.55
CA ALA A 263 77.41 -23.09 44.77
C ALA A 263 78.66 -22.47 45.43
N GLU A 264 78.53 -21.32 46.09
CA GLU A 264 79.62 -20.71 46.87
C GLU A 264 79.90 -21.49 48.16
N ASP A 265 78.87 -21.94 48.87
CA ASP A 265 79.04 -22.86 50.01
C ASP A 265 79.69 -24.18 49.61
N ALA A 266 79.30 -24.74 48.46
CA ALA A 266 79.97 -25.92 47.90
C ALA A 266 81.44 -25.65 47.51
N ARG A 267 81.80 -24.43 47.07
CA ARG A 267 83.20 -24.03 46.87
C ARG A 267 83.94 -23.93 48.20
N ARG A 268 83.38 -23.25 49.20
CA ARG A 268 83.95 -23.10 50.55
C ARG A 268 84.18 -24.45 51.25
N GLN A 269 83.23 -25.38 51.16
CA GLN A 269 83.37 -26.74 51.69
C GLN A 269 84.47 -27.54 50.97
N ARG A 270 84.61 -27.41 49.64
CA ARG A 270 85.68 -28.09 48.89
C ARG A 270 87.06 -27.53 49.19
N ALA A 271 87.18 -26.22 49.43
CA ALA A 271 88.43 -25.62 49.90
C ALA A 271 88.82 -26.18 51.27
N ALA A 272 87.92 -26.11 52.26
CA ALA A 272 88.16 -26.66 53.59
C ALA A 272 88.48 -28.17 53.59
N GLN A 273 87.89 -28.96 52.67
CA GLN A 273 88.26 -30.37 52.48
C GLN A 273 89.64 -30.57 51.85
N ALA A 274 90.07 -29.67 50.95
CA ALA A 274 91.41 -29.71 50.37
C ALA A 274 92.48 -29.32 51.41
N ASP A 275 92.20 -28.30 52.22
CA ASP A 275 93.08 -27.85 53.31
C ASP A 275 93.24 -28.96 54.37
N ALA A 276 92.13 -29.54 54.83
CA ALA A 276 92.16 -30.68 55.77
C ALA A 276 92.88 -31.92 55.20
N GLN A 277 92.86 -32.13 53.87
CA GLN A 277 93.65 -33.17 53.22
C GLN A 277 95.13 -32.81 53.10
N ALA A 278 95.49 -31.53 52.99
CA ALA A 278 96.88 -31.07 53.04
C ALA A 278 97.45 -31.24 54.46
N ASP A 279 96.71 -30.83 55.48
CA ASP A 279 97.07 -31.01 56.90
C ASP A 279 97.26 -32.49 57.25
N ALA A 280 96.33 -33.36 56.81
CA ALA A 280 96.46 -34.80 57.03
C ALA A 280 97.71 -35.40 56.36
N ARG A 281 98.10 -34.90 55.18
CA ARG A 281 99.35 -35.32 54.50
C ARG A 281 100.59 -34.79 55.21
N ALA A 282 100.58 -33.54 55.65
CA ALA A 282 101.67 -32.94 56.42
C ALA A 282 101.89 -33.66 57.76
N ALA A 283 100.81 -33.95 58.49
CA ALA A 283 100.85 -34.74 59.72
C ALA A 283 101.38 -36.17 59.45
N THR A 284 100.98 -36.80 58.35
CA THR A 284 101.49 -38.13 57.96
C THR A 284 102.99 -38.10 57.63
N ALA A 285 103.47 -37.05 56.96
CA ALA A 285 104.88 -36.86 56.66
C ALA A 285 105.72 -36.67 57.93
N ALA A 286 105.30 -35.78 58.83
CA ALA A 286 105.97 -35.55 60.12
C ALA A 286 106.01 -36.82 61.00
N LEU A 287 104.98 -37.68 60.92
CA LEU A 287 104.93 -38.96 61.63
C LEU A 287 105.81 -40.04 60.98
N ALA A 288 106.20 -39.88 59.70
CA ALA A 288 107.21 -40.71 59.05
C ALA A 288 108.64 -40.23 59.37
N GLU A 289 108.86 -38.90 59.36
CA GLU A 289 110.12 -38.24 59.72
C GLU A 289 110.50 -38.56 61.18
N ALA A 290 109.59 -38.34 62.14
CA ALA A 290 109.82 -38.69 63.54
C ALA A 290 110.04 -40.20 63.79
N ARG A 291 109.62 -41.09 62.88
CA ARG A 291 109.96 -42.52 62.94
C ARG A 291 111.38 -42.79 62.45
N ALA A 292 111.79 -42.12 61.37
CA ALA A 292 113.17 -42.19 60.88
C ALA A 292 114.16 -41.68 61.94
N ASP A 293 113.84 -40.58 62.63
CA ASP A 293 114.64 -40.07 63.75
C ASP A 293 114.75 -41.08 64.91
N ILE A 294 113.63 -41.72 65.29
CA ILE A 294 113.62 -42.74 66.34
C ILE A 294 114.46 -43.96 65.95
N ASP A 295 114.42 -44.40 64.69
CA ASP A 295 115.19 -45.54 64.22
C ASP A 295 116.68 -45.21 63.99
N ALA A 296 117.01 -43.97 63.63
CA ALA A 296 118.39 -43.46 63.64
C ALA A 296 118.97 -43.42 65.06
N LEU A 297 118.25 -42.82 66.03
CA LEU A 297 118.66 -42.79 67.45
C LEU A 297 118.81 -44.19 68.06
N ARG A 298 118.05 -45.19 67.58
CA ARG A 298 118.22 -46.61 67.94
C ARG A 298 119.50 -47.21 67.35
N ALA A 299 119.84 -46.88 66.11
CA ALA A 299 121.10 -47.30 65.48
C ALA A 299 122.31 -46.70 66.19
N ASP A 300 122.29 -45.40 66.49
CA ASP A 300 123.33 -44.71 67.24
C ASP A 300 123.53 -45.28 68.65
N LEU A 301 122.42 -45.59 69.36
CA LEU A 301 122.48 -46.24 70.67
C LEU A 301 123.06 -47.66 70.60
N ALA A 302 122.76 -48.42 69.54
CA ALA A 302 123.32 -49.74 69.31
C ALA A 302 124.82 -49.69 68.97
N ALA A 303 125.25 -48.70 68.17
CA ALA A 303 126.66 -48.44 67.89
C ALA A 303 127.41 -48.09 69.18
N ALA A 304 126.96 -47.08 69.93
CA ALA A 304 127.57 -46.66 71.19
C ALA A 304 127.62 -47.79 72.25
N HIS A 305 126.61 -48.68 72.29
CA HIS A 305 126.64 -49.86 73.14
C HIS A 305 127.69 -50.89 72.70
N THR A 306 127.88 -51.06 71.38
CA THR A 306 128.91 -51.92 70.79
C THR A 306 130.32 -51.38 71.08
N ASP A 307 130.55 -50.09 70.86
CA ASP A 307 131.82 -49.42 71.17
C ASP A 307 132.16 -49.53 72.67
N THR A 308 131.15 -49.39 73.54
CA THR A 308 131.30 -49.59 74.99
C THR A 308 131.63 -51.03 75.36
N GLN A 309 131.19 -52.03 74.58
CA GLN A 309 131.59 -53.43 74.77
C GLN A 309 133.02 -53.69 74.28
N THR A 310 133.41 -53.16 73.12
CA THR A 310 134.78 -53.23 72.58
C THR A 310 135.79 -52.61 73.55
N ALA A 311 135.55 -51.37 73.99
CA ALA A 311 136.45 -50.68 74.92
C ALA A 311 136.59 -51.39 76.29
N ARG A 312 135.55 -52.13 76.73
CA ARG A 312 135.63 -53.00 77.92
C ARG A 312 136.49 -54.24 77.67
N ALA A 313 136.33 -54.89 76.52
CA ALA A 313 137.15 -56.03 76.14
C ALA A 313 138.64 -55.64 76.02
N ASP A 314 138.94 -54.52 75.36
CA ASP A 314 140.30 -53.99 75.22
C ASP A 314 140.93 -53.65 76.57
N HIS A 315 140.19 -52.96 77.46
CA HIS A 315 140.68 -52.65 78.81
C HIS A 315 140.94 -53.91 79.64
N GLN A 316 140.11 -54.95 79.48
CA GLN A 316 140.27 -56.22 80.19
C GLN A 316 141.46 -57.02 79.64
N GLN A 317 141.65 -57.04 78.31
CA GLN A 317 142.81 -57.62 77.64
C GLN A 317 144.13 -56.91 78.04
N ALA A 318 144.10 -55.58 78.15
CA ALA A 318 145.25 -54.78 78.61
C ALA A 318 145.61 -55.09 80.08
N ARG A 319 144.62 -55.27 80.95
CA ARG A 319 144.86 -55.70 82.35
C ARG A 319 145.47 -57.10 82.42
N ASP A 320 144.97 -58.05 81.65
CA ASP A 320 145.51 -59.41 81.59
C ASP A 320 146.95 -59.45 81.07
N ALA A 321 147.26 -58.65 80.03
CA ALA A 321 148.62 -58.51 79.52
C ALA A 321 149.57 -57.91 80.58
N HIS A 322 149.13 -56.88 81.31
CA HIS A 322 149.92 -56.23 82.36
C HIS A 322 150.14 -57.16 83.57
N LEU A 323 149.18 -58.01 83.91
CA LEU A 323 149.33 -59.02 84.97
C LEU A 323 150.32 -60.13 84.58
N ARG A 324 150.31 -60.59 83.31
CA ARG A 324 151.30 -61.55 82.79
C ARG A 324 152.70 -60.96 82.81
N ALA A 325 152.88 -59.76 82.28
CA ALA A 325 154.17 -59.06 82.30
C ALA A 325 154.73 -58.85 83.72
N ALA A 326 153.86 -58.59 84.72
CA ALA A 326 154.28 -58.49 86.12
C ALA A 326 154.73 -59.85 86.70
N ALA A 327 154.05 -60.94 86.36
CA ALA A 327 154.44 -62.29 86.76
C ALA A 327 155.76 -62.73 86.10
N ASP A 328 155.94 -62.44 84.81
CA ASP A 328 157.18 -62.73 84.07
C ASP A 328 158.38 -61.93 84.63
N ALA A 329 158.17 -60.66 85.01
CA ALA A 329 159.17 -59.83 85.66
C ALA A 329 159.55 -60.34 87.06
N ALA A 330 158.58 -60.79 87.86
CA ALA A 330 158.85 -61.44 89.15
C ALA A 330 159.66 -62.73 88.95
N ALA A 331 159.23 -63.61 88.03
CA ALA A 331 159.94 -64.85 87.71
C ALA A 331 161.34 -64.61 87.10
N ALA A 332 161.57 -63.49 86.41
CA ALA A 332 162.91 -63.08 85.95
C ALA A 332 163.78 -62.60 87.12
N THR A 333 163.20 -61.89 88.09
CA THR A 333 163.90 -61.39 89.28
C THR A 333 164.32 -62.53 90.20
N ASP A 334 163.45 -63.51 90.44
CA ASP A 334 163.78 -64.74 91.18
C ASP A 334 164.90 -65.53 90.50
N ARG A 335 164.84 -65.69 89.16
CA ARG A 335 165.92 -66.33 88.39
C ARG A 335 167.25 -65.56 88.49
N ALA A 336 167.22 -64.23 88.47
CA ALA A 336 168.41 -63.40 88.65
C ALA A 336 168.99 -63.54 90.06
N ALA A 337 168.15 -63.56 91.10
CA ALA A 337 168.58 -63.81 92.47
C ALA A 337 169.19 -65.21 92.64
N HIS A 338 168.57 -66.25 92.04
CA HIS A 338 169.10 -67.61 92.06
C HIS A 338 170.45 -67.74 91.35
N LEU A 339 170.62 -67.06 90.21
CA LEU A 339 171.89 -67.01 89.46
C LEU A 339 172.97 -66.22 90.22
N ALA A 340 172.63 -65.11 90.86
CA ALA A 340 173.55 -64.35 91.71
C ALA A 340 174.03 -65.18 92.93
N ALA A 341 173.11 -65.90 93.58
CA ALA A 341 173.45 -66.82 94.67
C ALA A 341 174.34 -67.99 94.19
N ALA A 342 174.11 -68.51 92.98
CA ALA A 342 174.94 -69.55 92.37
C ALA A 342 176.34 -69.04 92.00
N LEU A 343 176.46 -67.76 91.57
CA LEU A 343 177.74 -67.11 91.29
C LEU A 343 178.56 -66.87 92.57
N ALA A 344 177.95 -66.28 93.60
CA ALA A 344 178.60 -66.11 94.91
C ALA A 344 179.06 -67.46 95.50
N ALA A 345 178.23 -68.50 95.40
CA ALA A 345 178.57 -69.86 95.84
C ALA A 345 179.63 -70.56 94.96
N ALA A 346 179.98 -70.01 93.79
CA ALA A 346 181.13 -70.43 92.98
C ALA A 346 182.38 -69.62 93.30
N GLU A 347 182.25 -68.32 93.55
CA GLU A 347 183.35 -67.42 93.94
C GLU A 347 183.93 -67.80 95.32
N ASP A 348 183.09 -68.13 96.30
CA ASP A 348 183.50 -68.68 97.61
C ASP A 348 184.25 -70.03 97.49
N ARG A 349 184.08 -70.77 96.38
CA ARG A 349 184.83 -72.01 96.09
C ARG A 349 186.13 -71.74 95.33
N LEU A 350 186.23 -70.59 94.64
CA LEU A 350 187.42 -70.17 93.93
C LEU A 350 188.41 -69.46 94.86
N ALA A 351 187.95 -68.68 95.84
CA ALA A 351 188.78 -68.01 96.84
C ALA A 351 189.80 -68.96 97.55
N PRO A 352 189.43 -70.15 98.08
CA PRO A 352 190.41 -71.06 98.68
C PRO A 352 191.36 -71.71 97.67
N LEU A 353 190.98 -71.81 96.39
CA LEU A 353 191.82 -72.42 95.33
C LEU A 353 192.83 -71.41 94.76
N THR A 354 192.42 -70.17 94.49
CA THR A 354 193.36 -69.14 94.04
C THR A 354 194.28 -68.69 95.16
N ALA A 355 193.84 -68.68 96.43
CA ALA A 355 194.74 -68.47 97.56
C ALA A 355 195.89 -69.52 97.61
N GLN A 356 195.59 -70.80 97.32
CA GLN A 356 196.61 -71.84 97.23
C GLN A 356 197.58 -71.63 96.05
N VAL A 357 197.10 -71.20 94.89
CA VAL A 357 197.97 -70.88 93.74
C VAL A 357 198.80 -69.61 94.00
N SER A 358 198.22 -68.56 94.59
CA SER A 358 198.95 -67.34 94.97
C SER A 358 200.03 -67.63 96.01
N GLN A 359 199.79 -68.49 97.01
CA GLN A 359 200.80 -68.85 98.00
C GLN A 359 201.96 -69.69 97.43
N LEU A 360 201.76 -70.39 96.31
CA LEU A 360 202.78 -71.27 95.71
C LEU A 360 203.50 -70.63 94.51
N ALA A 361 202.81 -69.77 93.74
CA ALA A 361 203.38 -69.04 92.61
C ALA A 361 203.98 -67.67 93.00
N ALA A 362 203.57 -67.04 94.11
CA ALA A 362 204.27 -65.86 94.65
C ALA A 362 205.65 -66.19 95.25
N ALA A 363 206.05 -67.47 95.24
CA ALA A 363 207.42 -67.91 95.50
C ALA A 363 208.30 -68.02 94.23
N LEU A 364 207.68 -68.01 93.03
CA LEU A 364 208.35 -68.19 91.72
C LEU A 364 207.58 -67.45 90.59
N ALA A 365 207.28 -66.14 90.63
CA ALA A 365 207.95 -65.02 91.31
C ALA A 365 209.48 -65.11 91.23
N SER A 366 210.04 -65.12 90.03
CA SER A 366 210.37 -63.88 89.31
C SER A 366 211.28 -62.93 90.11
N LEU A 367 212.62 -62.99 90.06
CA LEU A 367 213.57 -63.96 89.47
C LEU A 367 213.24 -64.53 88.07
N GLY A 368 212.90 -63.64 87.12
CA GLY A 368 212.67 -63.95 85.69
C GLY A 368 211.21 -64.18 85.25
N GLY A 369 210.93 -63.94 83.95
CA GLY A 369 209.66 -64.33 83.26
C GLY A 369 208.94 -63.20 82.46
N PRO A 370 208.67 -63.34 81.13
CA PRO A 370 208.00 -62.30 80.32
C PRO A 370 206.82 -62.73 79.38
N HIS A 371 206.07 -61.74 78.87
CA HIS A 371 205.30 -61.71 77.58
C HIS A 371 203.81 -62.25 77.57
N PRO A 372 203.06 -62.49 76.43
CA PRO A 372 201.90 -61.64 76.04
C PRO A 372 200.52 -62.27 75.62
N GLY A 373 199.44 -61.45 75.58
CA GLY A 373 198.52 -61.22 74.43
C GLY A 373 197.32 -62.14 73.98
N THR A 374 196.13 -61.52 73.74
CA THR A 374 195.06 -61.82 72.69
C THR A 374 194.24 -63.16 72.72
N PRO A 375 193.16 -63.45 71.89
CA PRO A 375 192.25 -62.63 71.04
C PRO A 375 190.66 -62.83 71.22
N PRO A 376 189.75 -63.34 70.30
CA PRO A 376 188.54 -62.56 69.85
C PRO A 376 187.13 -63.26 69.54
N GLY A 377 186.08 -62.45 69.22
CA GLY A 377 184.92 -62.75 68.31
C GLY A 377 183.59 -63.34 68.91
N ARG A 378 182.40 -63.45 68.25
CA ARG A 378 181.69 -62.89 67.04
C ARG A 378 180.31 -63.65 66.86
N SER A 379 179.19 -63.29 66.19
CA SER A 379 178.53 -62.10 65.53
C SER A 379 177.06 -62.43 65.06
N ALA A 380 176.21 -61.42 64.71
CA ALA A 380 175.02 -61.45 63.76
C ALA A 380 173.59 -61.93 64.26
N PRO A 381 172.46 -61.80 63.48
CA PRO A 381 171.84 -60.58 62.86
C PRO A 381 170.25 -60.50 62.75
N ALA A 382 169.72 -59.33 62.32
CA ALA A 382 168.44 -59.05 61.57
C ALA A 382 167.04 -59.34 62.23
N ASP A 383 165.88 -58.76 61.84
CA ASP A 383 165.46 -57.80 60.77
C ASP A 383 164.20 -56.93 61.17
N ALA A 384 163.66 -56.06 60.29
CA ALA A 384 162.62 -55.00 60.52
C ALA A 384 161.23 -55.28 59.83
N PRO A 385 160.31 -54.34 59.43
CA PRO A 385 160.13 -52.87 59.64
C PRO A 385 158.70 -52.36 60.08
N PRO A 386 157.86 -51.52 59.38
CA PRO A 386 157.59 -50.12 59.82
C PRO A 386 156.11 -49.57 59.79
N THR A 387 155.89 -48.37 60.37
CA THR A 387 154.83 -47.34 60.08
C THR A 387 153.33 -47.73 60.22
N ALA A 388 152.38 -46.80 60.42
CA ALA A 388 152.41 -45.33 60.50
C ALA A 388 151.54 -44.82 61.68
#